data_AF-A0A970DQC3-F1
#
_entry.id   AF-A0A970DQC3-F1
#
_cell.length_a   1.000
_cell.length_b   1.000
_cell.length_c   1.000
_cell.angle_alpha   90.00
_cell.angle_beta   90.00
_cell.angle_gamma   90.00
#
_symmetry.space_group_name_H-M   'P 1'
#
loop_
_entity.id
_entity.type
_entity.pdbx_description
1 polymer ?
#
loop_
_entity_poly.entity_id
_entity_poly.type
_entity_poly.pdbx_seq_one_letter_code
_entity_poly.pdbx_strand_id
1 'polypeptide(L)'
;MRFLKRLALILSLVMVTSIFAACSKNSNKEAESSKKTAQNENKKDKDHENTQEQASDDVDSLEELSDNLYDYEILLDNKLYTLPTHISEFTENGWKSEDLNMIEFVPQLHKSVTLSKGNKTISVTMVNLNTDMQPYSKCLVTGVYLYPLNDEEYPELFISKGITIGSTYNEVIEAYGTPSIKTDYSDLISYKSDDYSEYNISFKDGKIDMISVNNAVANTDILDLVKNYKAPTSLADDLLSFQVKLDGTLYKLPIPIQELQKNGWKAKLDPDTIIPARSHAYEVELTKNNQTLRVPVMNYSIYGAPLKYCFVNGIIYSDPDCIVSFELPKGITTESTLDQVLAAYGEPSSKEFSQEYASLVYKDKSDNTHLIQIEFEKGKLSYVAYIYTPEVLK
;
A
#
# COMPACT_ATOMS: atom_id res chain seq x y z
N MET A 1 3.36 -42.97 -3.20
CA MET A 1 4.71 -42.43 -3.51
C MET A 1 4.92 -42.22 -5.03
N ARG A 2 4.04 -41.43 -5.69
CA ARG A 2 4.16 -41.09 -7.14
C ARG A 2 3.88 -39.61 -7.48
N PHE A 3 3.38 -38.82 -6.52
CA PHE A 3 2.91 -37.45 -6.74
C PHE A 3 3.98 -36.34 -6.55
N LEU A 4 5.07 -36.61 -5.83
CA LEU A 4 6.22 -35.70 -5.64
C LEU A 4 6.97 -35.31 -6.93
N LYS A 5 6.48 -35.69 -8.12
CA LYS A 5 7.03 -35.33 -9.43
C LYS A 5 6.23 -34.26 -10.19
N ARG A 6 5.05 -33.83 -9.73
CA ARG A 6 4.25 -32.78 -10.42
C ARG A 6 4.62 -31.34 -10.06
N LEU A 7 5.41 -31.10 -9.00
CA LEU A 7 5.91 -29.75 -8.63
C LEU A 7 7.36 -29.46 -9.09
N ALA A 8 8.04 -30.42 -9.74
CA ALA A 8 9.48 -30.38 -9.95
C ALA A 8 9.89 -30.13 -11.41
N LEU A 9 9.28 -29.13 -12.08
CA LEU A 9 9.60 -28.80 -13.48
C LEU A 9 9.68 -27.29 -13.83
N ILE A 10 9.89 -26.40 -12.85
CA ILE A 10 10.64 -25.15 -13.09
C ILE A 10 11.65 -24.99 -11.94
N LEU A 11 12.85 -25.59 -12.07
CA LEU A 11 14.07 -25.10 -11.42
C LEU A 11 15.32 -25.76 -12.02
N SER A 12 16.47 -25.10 -11.86
CA SER A 12 17.83 -25.56 -12.17
C SER A 12 18.14 -26.00 -13.62
N LEU A 13 18.69 -25.06 -14.40
CA LEU A 13 19.89 -25.35 -15.17
C LEU A 13 21.07 -24.69 -14.44
N VAL A 14 21.94 -25.48 -13.81
CA VAL A 14 23.07 -25.01 -12.99
C VAL A 14 24.28 -25.92 -13.19
N MET A 15 25.44 -25.35 -13.50
CA MET A 15 26.79 -25.62 -12.94
C MET A 15 27.79 -24.65 -13.61
N VAL A 16 28.62 -23.87 -12.89
CA VAL A 16 29.78 -24.27 -12.03
C VAL A 16 30.92 -24.82 -12.90
N THR A 17 32.15 -24.27 -12.92
CA THR A 17 33.13 -24.06 -11.82
C THR A 17 33.78 -22.67 -11.84
N SER A 18 34.07 -21.91 -10.76
CA SER A 18 34.60 -22.17 -9.39
C SER A 18 36.12 -22.37 -9.28
N ILE A 19 36.81 -21.63 -8.40
CA ILE A 19 37.91 -22.04 -7.47
C ILE A 19 38.38 -20.83 -6.62
N PHE A 20 39.03 -21.10 -5.47
CA PHE A 20 39.33 -20.14 -4.39
C PHE A 20 40.79 -19.61 -4.35
N ALA A 21 40.94 -18.47 -3.65
CA ALA A 21 42.06 -18.04 -2.80
C ALA A 21 43.45 -17.71 -3.38
N ALA A 22 43.94 -16.51 -3.03
CA ALA A 22 45.24 -16.31 -2.35
C ALA A 22 45.31 -14.92 -1.68
N CYS A 23 45.99 -14.80 -0.54
CA CYS A 23 46.34 -13.50 0.07
C CYS A 23 47.80 -13.15 -0.24
N SER A 24 48.11 -11.85 -0.38
CA SER A 24 49.48 -11.34 -0.21
C SER A 24 49.45 -9.97 0.50
N LYS A 25 50.58 -9.57 1.10
CA LYS A 25 50.70 -8.45 2.05
C LYS A 25 51.59 -7.33 1.51
N ASN A 26 51.36 -6.11 2.03
CA ASN A 26 52.31 -4.99 2.11
C ASN A 26 52.69 -4.33 0.75
N SER A 27 53.23 -3.10 0.70
CA SER A 27 53.86 -2.29 1.76
C SER A 27 53.58 -0.78 1.69
N ASN A 28 53.71 -0.11 2.85
CA ASN A 28 53.64 1.34 3.06
C ASN A 28 54.73 2.17 2.35
N LYS A 29 54.52 3.50 2.37
CA LYS A 29 55.45 4.67 2.34
C LYS A 29 55.18 5.61 1.16
N GLU A 30 55.26 6.94 1.27
CA GLU A 30 55.47 7.92 2.38
C GLU A 30 54.75 9.24 1.94
N ALA A 31 54.15 10.08 2.79
CA ALA A 31 54.75 11.11 3.66
C ALA A 31 55.75 12.05 2.92
N GLU A 32 55.75 13.38 3.03
CA GLU A 32 54.85 14.40 3.64
C GLU A 32 55.34 15.82 3.20
N SER A 33 54.55 16.90 3.39
CA SER A 33 55.05 18.28 3.72
C SER A 33 55.79 19.11 2.62
N SER A 34 55.77 20.46 2.53
CA SER A 34 54.83 21.55 2.93
C SER A 34 55.28 22.93 2.38
N LYS A 35 54.43 24.00 2.49
CA LYS A 35 54.74 25.47 2.41
C LYS A 35 55.17 26.01 1.02
N LYS A 36 55.16 27.31 0.63
CA LYS A 36 54.71 28.67 1.13
C LYS A 36 54.75 29.64 -0.09
N THR A 37 54.22 30.89 -0.22
CA THR A 37 53.24 31.83 0.42
C THR A 37 52.80 32.82 -0.70
N ALA A 38 51.61 33.45 -0.70
CA ALA A 38 51.31 34.84 -0.23
C ALA A 38 49.98 35.27 -0.94
N GLN A 39 48.95 35.91 -0.37
CA GLN A 39 48.81 37.19 0.36
C GLN A 39 48.68 38.43 -0.56
N ASN A 40 47.46 39.03 -0.60
CA ASN A 40 47.08 40.45 -0.87
C ASN A 40 45.60 40.56 -1.34
N GLU A 41 44.83 41.64 -1.14
CA GLU A 41 44.72 42.54 0.02
C GLU A 41 43.41 43.39 -0.05
N ASN A 42 42.82 43.72 1.11
CA ASN A 42 41.94 44.88 1.42
C ASN A 42 40.92 45.46 0.40
N LYS A 43 39.62 45.47 0.79
CA LYS A 43 38.93 46.77 1.08
C LYS A 43 37.63 46.68 1.92
N LYS A 44 37.38 47.82 2.58
CA LYS A 44 36.20 48.27 3.36
C LYS A 44 35.05 48.77 2.43
N ASP A 45 33.84 49.16 2.87
CA ASP A 45 33.32 49.66 4.17
C ASP A 45 31.76 49.58 4.21
N LYS A 46 31.16 49.60 5.43
CA LYS A 46 29.82 50.13 5.83
C LYS A 46 28.48 49.49 5.40
N ASP A 47 27.78 49.00 6.42
CA ASP A 47 26.44 49.37 6.92
C ASP A 47 25.38 49.96 5.98
N HIS A 48 24.20 49.34 5.97
CA HIS A 48 22.96 50.04 6.35
C HIS A 48 21.89 49.06 6.89
N GLU A 49 21.11 49.49 7.89
CA GLU A 49 19.91 48.77 8.35
C GLU A 49 18.78 48.86 7.32
N ASN A 50 17.97 47.79 7.20
CA ASN A 50 16.54 47.92 6.96
C ASN A 50 15.80 46.68 7.49
N THR A 51 15.14 46.80 8.63
CA THR A 51 14.20 45.79 9.12
C THR A 51 12.85 46.00 8.44
N GLN A 52 12.33 44.98 7.77
CA GLN A 52 10.91 44.89 7.43
C GLN A 52 10.38 43.52 7.82
N GLU A 53 9.29 43.52 8.59
CA GLU A 53 8.55 42.32 8.93
C GLU A 53 7.90 41.75 7.66
N GLN A 54 8.15 40.47 7.37
CA GLN A 54 7.51 39.76 6.26
C GLN A 54 6.28 39.01 6.79
N ALA A 55 5.31 39.76 7.32
CA ALA A 55 4.06 39.24 7.85
C ALA A 55 2.92 39.48 6.84
N SER A 56 2.80 38.58 5.86
CA SER A 56 1.72 38.61 4.85
C SER A 56 1.28 37.24 4.33
N ASP A 57 2.15 36.23 4.37
CA ASP A 57 1.97 35.00 3.57
C ASP A 57 1.47 33.81 4.42
N ASP A 58 1.64 33.85 5.75
CA ASP A 58 1.33 32.74 6.68
C ASP A 58 -0.17 32.62 7.04
N VAL A 59 -0.99 33.62 6.70
CA VAL A 59 -2.41 33.66 7.07
C VAL A 59 -3.26 32.90 6.05
N ASP A 60 -2.94 33.02 4.76
CA ASP A 60 -3.65 32.38 3.64
C ASP A 60 -3.47 30.84 3.69
N SER A 61 -2.29 30.37 4.12
CA SER A 61 -1.96 28.93 4.23
C SER A 61 -2.65 28.22 5.40
N LEU A 62 -3.01 28.95 6.46
CA LEU A 62 -3.76 28.41 7.59
C LEU A 62 -5.25 28.22 7.30
N GLU A 63 -5.82 28.93 6.31
CA GLU A 63 -7.20 28.70 5.86
C GLU A 63 -7.35 27.39 5.04
N GLU A 64 -6.24 26.79 4.55
CA GLU A 64 -6.26 25.49 3.86
C GLU A 64 -6.29 24.27 4.81
N LEU A 65 -5.96 24.43 6.09
CA LEU A 65 -5.76 23.33 7.05
C LEU A 65 -7.07 22.93 7.76
N SER A 66 -7.49 21.67 7.67
CA SER A 66 -8.78 21.23 8.22
C SER A 66 -8.98 21.48 9.73
N ASP A 67 -10.19 21.94 10.06
CA ASP A 67 -10.74 22.09 11.42
C ASP A 67 -11.04 20.74 12.12
N ASN A 68 -10.91 19.62 11.41
CA ASN A 68 -11.02 18.26 11.95
C ASN A 68 -9.65 17.60 12.11
N LEU A 69 -9.26 17.34 13.36
CA LEU A 69 -8.02 16.64 13.71
C LEU A 69 -7.88 15.27 13.01
N TYR A 70 -8.99 14.58 12.73
CA TYR A 70 -8.97 13.24 12.15
C TYR A 70 -8.91 13.19 10.62
N ASP A 71 -8.72 14.32 9.94
CA ASP A 71 -8.39 14.34 8.51
C ASP A 71 -6.89 14.09 8.25
N TYR A 72 -6.07 14.04 9.32
CA TYR A 72 -4.63 13.74 9.29
C TYR A 72 -3.78 14.70 8.44
N GLU A 73 -4.20 15.95 8.42
CA GLU A 73 -3.49 17.05 7.76
C GLU A 73 -2.50 17.74 8.70
N ILE A 74 -1.41 18.23 8.11
CA ILE A 74 -0.42 19.11 8.75
C ILE A 74 -0.03 20.24 7.78
N LEU A 75 0.24 21.42 8.32
CA LEU A 75 0.88 22.52 7.59
C LEU A 75 2.33 22.63 8.08
N LEU A 76 3.31 22.36 7.19
CA LEU A 76 4.73 22.29 7.52
C LEU A 76 5.55 23.24 6.63
N ASP A 77 6.12 24.30 7.21
CA ASP A 77 6.77 25.43 6.50
C ASP A 77 5.90 25.89 5.30
N ASN A 78 4.66 26.31 5.58
CA ASN A 78 3.65 26.78 4.60
C ASN A 78 3.34 25.85 3.41
N LYS A 79 3.39 24.53 3.62
CA LYS A 79 2.86 23.52 2.69
C LYS A 79 1.96 22.54 3.44
N LEU A 80 0.73 22.37 2.94
CA LEU A 80 -0.21 21.37 3.41
C LEU A 80 0.23 19.96 2.98
N TYR A 81 0.12 19.00 3.90
CA TYR A 81 0.31 17.57 3.66
C TYR A 81 -0.80 16.76 4.36
N THR A 82 -1.56 15.95 3.62
CA THR A 82 -2.49 14.96 4.17
C THR A 82 -1.78 13.62 4.32
N LEU A 83 -1.72 13.04 5.53
CA LEU A 83 -1.08 11.74 5.76
C LEU A 83 -2.06 10.57 5.58
N PRO A 84 -1.64 9.42 5.01
CA PRO A 84 -0.32 9.13 4.45
C PRO A 84 -0.10 9.67 3.03
N THR A 85 1.09 10.25 2.79
CA THR A 85 1.51 10.81 1.50
C THR A 85 2.83 10.24 1.01
N HIS A 86 3.19 10.51 -0.24
CA HIS A 86 4.44 10.04 -0.86
C HIS A 86 5.61 10.95 -0.47
N ILE A 87 6.80 10.38 -0.23
CA ILE A 87 7.99 11.16 0.18
C ILE A 87 8.40 12.24 -0.85
N SER A 88 7.98 12.10 -2.11
CA SER A 88 8.25 13.07 -3.17
C SER A 88 7.76 14.47 -2.81
N GLU A 89 6.56 14.61 -2.22
CA GLU A 89 5.99 15.91 -1.79
C GLU A 89 6.93 16.67 -0.84
N PHE A 90 7.58 15.96 0.08
CA PHE A 90 8.58 16.55 0.98
C PHE A 90 9.81 16.99 0.20
N THR A 91 10.34 16.14 -0.69
CA THR A 91 11.55 16.44 -1.46
C THR A 91 11.36 17.55 -2.50
N GLU A 92 10.15 17.69 -3.05
CA GLU A 92 9.77 18.77 -3.97
C GLU A 92 9.62 20.10 -3.22
N ASN A 93 9.15 20.09 -1.97
CA ASN A 93 9.26 21.21 -1.02
C ASN A 93 10.67 21.36 -0.38
N GLY A 94 11.70 20.74 -1.00
CA GLY A 94 13.11 20.96 -0.68
C GLY A 94 13.68 20.19 0.52
N TRP A 95 12.89 19.36 1.20
CA TRP A 95 13.35 18.49 2.29
C TRP A 95 14.27 17.37 1.76
N LYS A 96 15.34 17.04 2.50
CA LYS A 96 16.38 16.10 2.06
C LYS A 96 16.83 15.19 3.21
N SER A 97 17.37 14.01 2.88
CA SER A 97 18.12 13.20 3.83
C SER A 97 19.08 12.28 3.09
N GLU A 98 20.22 11.94 3.71
CA GLU A 98 21.14 10.95 3.16
C GLU A 98 20.53 9.54 3.15
N ASP A 99 19.63 9.25 4.10
CA ASP A 99 18.86 8.01 4.19
C ASP A 99 17.96 7.77 2.97
N LEU A 100 17.51 8.83 2.27
CA LEU A 100 16.73 8.67 1.04
C LEU A 100 17.56 8.13 -0.14
N ASN A 101 18.90 8.19 -0.05
CA ASN A 101 19.81 7.57 -1.01
C ASN A 101 20.02 6.07 -0.76
N MET A 102 19.47 5.51 0.33
CA MET A 102 19.41 4.06 0.50
C MET A 102 18.46 3.49 -0.56
N ILE A 103 18.99 2.62 -1.42
CA ILE A 103 18.27 2.08 -2.60
C ILE A 103 17.24 1.01 -2.19
N GLU A 104 17.26 0.58 -0.93
CA GLU A 104 16.65 -0.66 -0.48
C GLU A 104 15.95 -0.50 0.88
N PHE A 105 14.61 -0.44 0.87
CA PHE A 105 13.77 -0.45 2.06
C PHE A 105 12.85 -1.67 2.08
N VAL A 106 12.88 -2.42 3.19
CA VAL A 106 12.19 -3.72 3.33
C VAL A 106 10.67 -3.52 3.45
N PRO A 107 9.84 -4.31 2.75
CA PRO A 107 8.39 -4.33 2.92
C PRO A 107 7.93 -4.38 4.38
N GLN A 108 6.90 -3.59 4.70
CA GLN A 108 6.26 -3.49 6.03
C GLN A 108 7.19 -3.07 7.19
N LEU A 109 8.45 -2.72 6.92
CA LEU A 109 9.30 -2.08 7.91
C LEU A 109 8.87 -0.61 8.08
N HIS A 110 8.57 -0.21 9.30
CA HIS A 110 8.47 1.20 9.68
C HIS A 110 9.87 1.70 10.07
N LYS A 111 10.28 2.85 9.57
CA LYS A 111 11.55 3.49 9.95
C LYS A 111 11.36 5.00 10.10
N SER A 112 11.83 5.54 11.22
CA SER A 112 12.00 6.97 11.38
C SER A 112 13.20 7.44 10.55
N VAL A 113 12.99 8.44 9.69
CA VAL A 113 14.02 9.08 8.86
C VAL A 113 13.99 10.56 9.16
N THR A 114 15.14 11.14 9.53
CA THR A 114 15.26 12.59 9.71
C THR A 114 15.47 13.28 8.37
N LEU A 115 14.58 14.22 8.04
CA LEU A 115 14.70 15.13 6.90
C LEU A 115 15.25 16.49 7.36
N SER A 116 15.94 17.20 6.48
CA SER A 116 16.42 18.57 6.70
C SER A 116 16.09 19.53 5.54
N LYS A 117 15.90 20.82 5.88
CA LYS A 117 15.61 21.92 4.96
C LYS A 117 16.31 23.18 5.46
N GLY A 118 17.53 23.44 4.97
CA GLY A 118 18.43 24.43 5.59
C GLY A 118 18.98 23.88 6.91
N ASN A 119 18.86 24.65 7.99
CA ASN A 119 19.20 24.19 9.34
C ASN A 119 18.07 23.37 9.98
N LYS A 120 16.82 23.61 9.56
CA LYS A 120 15.61 22.96 10.10
C LYS A 120 15.64 21.45 9.87
N THR A 121 15.25 20.68 10.89
CA THR A 121 15.07 19.23 10.78
C THR A 121 13.71 18.76 11.28
N ILE A 122 13.25 17.62 10.78
CA ILE A 122 12.04 16.93 11.24
C ILE A 122 12.18 15.42 11.02
N SER A 123 11.56 14.59 11.86
CA SER A 123 11.57 13.13 11.64
C SER A 123 10.27 12.67 11.02
N VAL A 124 10.33 11.73 10.07
CA VAL A 124 9.16 11.16 9.40
C VAL A 124 9.16 9.63 9.51
N THR A 125 8.00 9.05 9.80
CA THR A 125 7.78 7.59 9.79
C THR A 125 7.55 7.14 8.36
N MET A 126 8.59 6.58 7.73
CA MET A 126 8.49 5.99 6.40
C MET A 126 8.09 4.52 6.48
N VAL A 127 7.29 4.07 5.52
CA VAL A 127 6.94 2.66 5.32
C VAL A 127 6.99 2.28 3.84
N ASN A 128 7.49 1.08 3.54
CA ASN A 128 7.33 0.46 2.23
C ASN A 128 6.11 -0.48 2.26
N LEU A 129 4.99 -0.07 1.65
CA LEU A 129 3.78 -0.92 1.53
C LEU A 129 3.80 -1.87 0.32
N ASN A 130 4.83 -1.81 -0.52
CA ASN A 130 4.99 -2.69 -1.68
C ASN A 130 5.47 -4.09 -1.24
N THR A 131 5.25 -5.11 -2.08
CA THR A 131 5.73 -6.48 -1.85
C THR A 131 7.23 -6.65 -2.05
N ASP A 132 7.82 -5.79 -2.88
CA ASP A 132 9.26 -5.79 -3.18
C ASP A 132 9.98 -4.69 -2.42
N MET A 133 11.27 -4.91 -2.20
CA MET A 133 12.20 -3.92 -1.69
C MET A 133 12.29 -2.75 -2.69
N GLN A 134 11.95 -1.53 -2.25
CA GLN A 134 11.98 -0.32 -3.09
C GLN A 134 12.97 0.72 -2.54
N PRO A 135 13.48 1.64 -3.37
CA PRO A 135 14.20 2.81 -2.89
C PRO A 135 13.28 3.70 -2.06
N TYR A 136 13.87 4.40 -1.09
CA TYR A 136 13.12 5.25 -0.15
C TYR A 136 12.28 6.30 -0.88
N SER A 137 12.75 6.81 -2.02
CA SER A 137 12.05 7.76 -2.90
C SER A 137 10.71 7.28 -3.48
N LYS A 138 10.34 6.00 -3.31
CA LYS A 138 9.02 5.43 -3.66
C LYS A 138 8.16 5.02 -2.44
N CYS A 139 8.57 5.43 -1.24
CA CYS A 139 7.93 5.00 0.00
C CYS A 139 7.03 6.10 0.55
N LEU A 140 6.07 5.70 1.39
CA LEU A 140 5.10 6.62 1.98
C LEU A 140 5.61 7.17 3.31
N VAL A 141 5.36 8.45 3.55
CA VAL A 141 5.35 9.06 4.88
C VAL A 141 3.98 8.79 5.50
N THR A 142 3.98 8.01 6.57
CA THR A 142 2.80 7.69 7.39
C THR A 142 2.75 8.51 8.68
N GLY A 143 3.85 9.11 9.10
CA GLY A 143 3.87 9.93 10.31
C GLY A 143 4.93 11.01 10.26
N VAL A 144 4.72 12.04 11.06
CA VAL A 144 5.62 13.19 11.23
C VAL A 144 5.84 13.41 12.72
N TYR A 145 7.09 13.64 13.12
CA TYR A 145 7.52 13.81 14.50
C TYR A 145 8.42 15.04 14.60
N LEU A 146 8.00 16.01 15.42
CA LEU A 146 8.75 17.21 15.74
C LEU A 146 8.91 17.31 17.26
N TYR A 147 10.17 17.35 17.70
CA TYR A 147 10.59 17.64 19.07
C TYR A 147 11.78 18.58 18.99
N PRO A 148 11.59 19.90 19.12
CA PRO A 148 12.67 20.87 19.03
C PRO A 148 13.67 20.68 20.18
N LEU A 149 14.92 20.41 19.83
CA LEU A 149 16.01 20.44 20.78
C LEU A 149 16.35 21.90 21.13
N ASN A 150 16.79 22.15 22.37
CA ASN A 150 17.14 23.49 22.81
C ASN A 150 18.18 24.12 21.86
N ASP A 151 17.99 25.40 21.54
CA ASP A 151 18.88 26.23 20.72
C ASP A 151 19.03 25.82 19.23
N GLU A 152 18.26 24.83 18.73
CA GLU A 152 18.20 24.47 17.30
C GLU A 152 17.06 25.18 16.55
N GLU A 153 17.28 25.48 15.26
CA GLU A 153 16.25 26.02 14.35
C GLU A 153 15.32 24.87 13.90
N TYR A 154 14.01 25.01 14.10
CA TYR A 154 13.02 23.98 13.78
C TYR A 154 11.95 24.51 12.80
N PRO A 155 11.31 23.63 12.00
CA PRO A 155 10.27 24.05 11.07
C PRO A 155 8.98 24.40 11.80
N GLU A 156 8.18 25.25 11.17
CA GLU A 156 6.85 25.56 11.66
C GLU A 156 5.91 24.42 11.28
N LEU A 157 5.26 23.82 12.28
CA LEU A 157 4.36 22.68 12.13
C LEU A 157 3.05 23.01 12.84
N PHE A 158 2.00 23.27 12.07
CA PHE A 158 0.64 23.40 12.57
C PHE A 158 -0.14 22.13 12.30
N ILE A 159 -0.91 21.71 13.30
CA ILE A 159 -1.98 20.73 13.17
C ILE A 159 -3.33 21.46 13.26
N SER A 160 -4.43 20.75 12.99
CA SER A 160 -5.81 21.26 12.95
C SER A 160 -6.11 22.40 13.95
N LYS A 161 -6.83 23.44 13.51
CA LYS A 161 -7.11 24.66 14.30
C LYS A 161 -5.88 25.48 14.71
N GLY A 162 -4.74 25.31 14.02
CA GLY A 162 -3.54 26.12 14.23
C GLY A 162 -2.76 25.79 15.51
N ILE A 163 -2.98 24.63 16.13
CA ILE A 163 -2.20 24.16 17.29
C ILE A 163 -0.76 23.84 16.83
N THR A 164 0.23 24.30 17.57
CA THR A 164 1.66 24.23 17.19
C THR A 164 2.58 24.11 18.42
N ILE A 165 3.89 23.95 18.19
CA ILE A 165 4.90 24.01 19.26
C ILE A 165 4.72 25.31 20.07
N GLY A 166 4.70 25.20 21.39
CA GLY A 166 4.51 26.34 22.29
C GLY A 166 3.05 26.72 22.60
N SER A 167 2.04 26.11 21.95
CA SER A 167 0.63 26.21 22.36
C SER A 167 0.43 25.66 23.78
N THR A 168 -0.56 26.14 24.52
CA THR A 168 -0.82 25.73 25.91
C THR A 168 -1.68 24.48 26.01
N TYR A 169 -1.61 23.76 27.14
CA TYR A 169 -2.51 22.63 27.42
C TYR A 169 -3.99 22.99 27.27
N ASN A 170 -4.38 24.20 27.68
CA ASN A 170 -5.77 24.66 27.60
C ASN A 170 -6.24 24.87 26.16
N GLU A 171 -5.40 25.45 25.28
CA GLU A 171 -5.70 25.62 23.85
C GLU A 171 -5.96 24.27 23.17
N VAL A 172 -5.19 23.22 23.50
CA VAL A 172 -5.39 21.88 22.94
C VAL A 172 -6.69 21.23 23.43
N ILE A 173 -7.06 21.44 24.69
CA ILE A 173 -8.32 20.93 25.26
C ILE A 173 -9.53 21.73 24.74
N GLU A 174 -9.39 23.02 24.45
CA GLU A 174 -10.42 23.83 23.81
C GLU A 174 -10.59 23.47 22.32
N ALA A 175 -9.49 23.18 21.62
CA ALA A 175 -9.49 22.76 20.22
C ALA A 175 -10.13 21.36 20.01
N TYR A 176 -9.77 20.37 20.83
CA TYR A 176 -10.07 18.95 20.58
C TYR A 176 -10.86 18.24 21.69
N GLY A 177 -11.09 18.88 22.85
CA GLY A 177 -11.86 18.30 23.95
C GLY A 177 -11.04 17.36 24.84
N THR A 178 -11.54 16.14 25.06
CA THR A 178 -10.91 15.17 25.97
C THR A 178 -10.04 14.18 25.19
N PRO A 179 -8.76 14.01 25.52
CA PRO A 179 -7.88 13.07 24.82
C PRO A 179 -8.26 11.60 25.09
N SER A 180 -7.99 10.75 24.11
CA SER A 180 -8.20 9.30 24.16
C SER A 180 -7.31 8.62 25.21
N ILE A 181 -6.09 9.15 25.39
CA ILE A 181 -5.12 8.71 26.40
C ILE A 181 -4.54 9.95 27.09
N LYS A 182 -4.37 9.87 28.42
CA LYS A 182 -3.56 10.80 29.21
C LYS A 182 -2.73 9.98 30.20
N THR A 183 -1.43 10.29 30.31
CA THR A 183 -0.53 9.64 31.25
C THR A 183 -0.27 10.51 32.48
N ASP A 184 -0.10 9.90 33.66
CA ASP A 184 0.23 10.62 34.90
C ASP A 184 1.75 10.81 35.13
N TYR A 185 2.60 10.14 34.33
CA TYR A 185 4.07 10.10 34.50
C TYR A 185 4.84 10.94 33.49
N SER A 186 4.18 11.34 32.42
CA SER A 186 4.64 12.27 31.39
C SER A 186 3.47 13.20 31.10
N ASP A 187 3.73 14.48 30.85
CA ASP A 187 2.73 15.43 30.38
C ASP A 187 2.42 15.16 28.89
N LEU A 188 1.96 13.94 28.60
CA LEU A 188 1.65 13.42 27.28
C LEU A 188 0.16 13.10 27.19
N ILE A 189 -0.47 13.53 26.10
CA ILE A 189 -1.83 13.13 25.72
C ILE A 189 -1.86 12.59 24.30
N SER A 190 -2.80 11.69 24.04
CA SER A 190 -3.01 11.11 22.71
C SER A 190 -4.45 11.24 22.26
N TYR A 191 -4.66 11.58 20.99
CA TYR A 191 -5.96 11.52 20.30
C TYR A 191 -5.89 10.42 19.23
N LYS A 192 -6.71 9.38 19.36
CA LYS A 192 -6.76 8.23 18.46
C LYS A 192 -8.06 8.22 17.65
N SER A 193 -7.98 7.80 16.39
CA SER A 193 -9.14 7.28 15.66
C SER A 193 -9.13 5.74 15.61
N ASP A 194 -7.93 5.13 15.58
CA ASP A 194 -7.73 3.69 15.60
C ASP A 194 -6.37 3.29 16.22
N ASP A 195 -5.95 2.02 16.02
CA ASP A 195 -4.71 1.47 16.56
C ASP A 195 -3.44 1.97 15.85
N TYR A 196 -3.55 2.43 14.60
CA TYR A 196 -2.46 2.89 13.72
C TYR A 196 -2.55 4.38 13.37
N SER A 197 -3.65 5.05 13.72
CA SER A 197 -3.89 6.46 13.43
C SER A 197 -4.09 7.28 14.71
N GLU A 198 -3.12 8.13 15.04
CA GLU A 198 -3.04 8.86 16.30
C GLU A 198 -2.23 10.17 16.21
N TYR A 199 -2.58 11.10 17.10
CA TYR A 199 -1.75 12.24 17.47
C TYR A 199 -1.24 12.02 18.89
N ASN A 200 0.04 12.26 19.14
CA ASN A 200 0.63 12.35 20.48
C ASN A 200 1.21 13.75 20.68
N ILE A 201 0.86 14.39 21.79
CA ILE A 201 1.25 15.76 22.12
C ILE A 201 1.88 15.74 23.52
N SER A 202 3.15 16.14 23.62
CA SER A 202 3.86 16.33 24.89
C SER A 202 3.85 17.81 25.26
N PHE A 203 3.81 18.08 26.56
CA PHE A 203 3.96 19.41 27.12
C PHE A 203 5.15 19.47 28.09
N LYS A 204 5.74 20.65 28.19
CA LYS A 204 6.79 21.01 29.15
C LYS A 204 6.55 22.45 29.59
N ASP A 205 6.63 22.70 30.90
CA ASP A 205 6.30 23.99 31.51
C ASP A 205 4.89 24.53 31.10
N GLY A 206 3.96 23.61 30.80
CA GLY A 206 2.57 23.91 30.39
C GLY A 206 2.34 24.18 28.89
N LYS A 207 3.38 24.10 28.07
CA LYS A 207 3.36 24.36 26.61
C LYS A 207 3.78 23.14 25.81
N ILE A 208 3.28 22.97 24.58
CA ILE A 208 3.68 21.86 23.70
C ILE A 208 5.18 21.92 23.43
N ASP A 209 5.88 20.82 23.70
CA ASP A 209 7.29 20.62 23.32
C ASP A 209 7.50 19.49 22.30
N MET A 210 6.50 18.63 22.08
CA MET A 210 6.51 17.60 21.02
C MET A 210 5.15 17.50 20.34
N ILE A 211 5.15 17.43 19.00
CA ILE A 211 4.01 16.95 18.21
C ILE A 211 4.45 15.71 17.43
N SER A 212 3.69 14.64 17.56
CA SER A 212 3.78 13.47 16.69
C SER A 212 2.42 13.14 16.09
N VAL A 213 2.37 13.00 14.77
CA VAL A 213 1.20 12.60 14.00
C VAL A 213 1.54 11.27 13.32
N ASN A 214 0.63 10.31 13.35
CA ASN A 214 0.74 9.08 12.57
C ASN A 214 -0.63 8.70 11.99
N ASN A 215 -0.66 8.36 10.71
CA ASN A 215 -1.75 7.70 10.01
C ASN A 215 -1.13 6.68 9.04
N ALA A 216 -1.23 5.39 9.39
CA ALA A 216 -0.84 4.29 8.51
C ALA A 216 -2.04 3.58 7.86
N VAL A 217 -3.26 4.11 8.02
CA VAL A 217 -4.48 3.55 7.43
C VAL A 217 -4.66 4.00 5.99
N ALA A 218 -5.23 3.11 5.17
CA ALA A 218 -5.56 3.37 3.78
C ALA A 218 -6.59 4.51 3.62
N ASN A 219 -6.25 5.51 2.80
CA ASN A 219 -7.22 6.51 2.36
C ASN A 219 -8.31 5.88 1.47
N THR A 220 -9.40 6.62 1.30
CA THR A 220 -10.77 6.09 1.14
C THR A 220 -11.12 5.41 -0.19
N ASP A 221 -10.26 5.44 -1.21
CA ASP A 221 -10.49 4.90 -2.57
C ASP A 221 -11.20 3.54 -2.58
N ILE A 222 -10.75 2.61 -1.74
CA ILE A 222 -11.29 1.24 -1.71
C ILE A 222 -12.72 1.19 -1.19
N LEU A 223 -13.09 2.07 -0.26
CA LEU A 223 -14.46 2.17 0.25
C LEU A 223 -15.41 2.65 -0.84
N ASP A 224 -14.96 3.56 -1.70
CA ASP A 224 -15.77 4.06 -2.82
C ASP A 224 -15.90 3.04 -3.94
N LEU A 225 -14.85 2.25 -4.23
CA LEU A 225 -14.97 1.08 -5.10
C LEU A 225 -16.03 0.09 -4.57
N VAL A 226 -16.08 -0.15 -3.25
CA VAL A 226 -17.06 -1.04 -2.61
C VAL A 226 -18.49 -0.46 -2.66
N LYS A 227 -18.67 0.85 -2.42
CA LYS A 227 -19.98 1.54 -2.57
C LYS A 227 -20.46 1.53 -4.02
N ASN A 228 -19.56 1.71 -4.97
CA ASN A 228 -19.87 1.83 -6.39
C ASN A 228 -20.19 0.49 -7.07
N TYR A 229 -19.73 -0.64 -6.52
CA TYR A 229 -20.08 -1.98 -7.02
C TYR A 229 -21.60 -2.18 -7.22
N LYS A 230 -21.98 -2.84 -8.33
CA LYS A 230 -23.35 -3.27 -8.63
C LYS A 230 -23.32 -4.70 -9.17
N ALA A 231 -24.04 -5.61 -8.52
CA ALA A 231 -24.25 -6.95 -9.04
C ALA A 231 -25.06 -6.91 -10.35
N PRO A 232 -24.78 -7.79 -11.33
CA PRO A 232 -25.54 -7.86 -12.57
C PRO A 232 -26.91 -8.53 -12.36
N THR A 233 -27.92 -8.11 -13.13
CA THR A 233 -29.30 -8.62 -13.04
C THR A 233 -29.55 -9.89 -13.87
N SER A 234 -28.66 -10.19 -14.82
CA SER A 234 -28.59 -11.43 -15.59
C SER A 234 -27.13 -11.72 -15.95
N LEU A 235 -26.83 -12.92 -16.45
CA LEU A 235 -25.60 -13.15 -17.21
C LEU A 235 -25.72 -12.50 -18.60
N ALA A 236 -24.60 -12.05 -19.15
CA ALA A 236 -24.45 -11.67 -20.55
C ALA A 236 -24.06 -12.89 -21.42
N ASP A 237 -24.12 -12.72 -22.74
CA ASP A 237 -23.63 -13.73 -23.70
C ASP A 237 -22.10 -13.75 -23.83
N ASP A 238 -21.42 -12.66 -23.49
CA ASP A 238 -19.97 -12.53 -23.66
C ASP A 238 -19.20 -13.10 -22.46
N LEU A 239 -18.24 -13.99 -22.75
CA LEU A 239 -17.34 -14.56 -21.75
C LEU A 239 -16.39 -13.51 -21.15
N LEU A 240 -16.05 -12.45 -21.89
CA LEU A 240 -15.25 -11.31 -21.41
C LEU A 240 -16.07 -10.28 -20.61
N SER A 241 -17.37 -10.52 -20.38
CA SER A 241 -18.18 -9.68 -19.48
C SER A 241 -17.79 -9.80 -18.00
N PHE A 242 -17.04 -10.87 -17.65
CA PHE A 242 -16.65 -11.25 -16.29
C PHE A 242 -17.81 -11.36 -15.29
N GLN A 243 -18.98 -11.78 -15.78
CA GLN A 243 -20.16 -12.07 -14.99
C GLN A 243 -20.25 -13.56 -14.67
N VAL A 244 -20.61 -13.90 -13.45
CA VAL A 244 -20.71 -15.29 -12.97
C VAL A 244 -21.85 -15.41 -11.96
N LYS A 245 -22.59 -16.50 -12.05
CA LYS A 245 -23.55 -16.93 -11.02
C LYS A 245 -22.82 -17.92 -10.13
N LEU A 246 -22.81 -17.71 -8.82
CA LEU A 246 -22.08 -18.53 -7.85
C LEU A 246 -22.99 -18.83 -6.66
N ASP A 247 -23.21 -20.12 -6.37
CA ASP A 247 -24.21 -20.57 -5.38
C ASP A 247 -25.58 -19.88 -5.61
N GLY A 248 -26.06 -19.96 -6.85
CA GLY A 248 -27.31 -19.35 -7.35
C GLY A 248 -27.31 -17.82 -7.47
N THR A 249 -26.32 -17.11 -6.94
CA THR A 249 -26.30 -15.65 -6.80
C THR A 249 -25.47 -15.00 -7.91
N LEU A 250 -25.93 -13.90 -8.51
CA LEU A 250 -25.23 -13.22 -9.61
C LEU A 250 -24.17 -12.23 -9.11
N TYR A 251 -23.02 -12.24 -9.77
CA TYR A 251 -21.87 -11.37 -9.51
C TYR A 251 -21.19 -10.94 -10.81
N LYS A 252 -20.44 -9.84 -10.75
CA LYS A 252 -19.43 -9.45 -11.74
C LYS A 252 -18.07 -9.27 -11.06
N LEU A 253 -16.97 -9.71 -11.68
CA LEU A 253 -15.61 -9.49 -11.19
C LEU A 253 -15.13 -8.05 -11.52
N PRO A 254 -14.30 -7.44 -10.65
CA PRO A 254 -13.94 -7.92 -9.31
C PRO A 254 -15.09 -7.71 -8.30
N ILE A 255 -15.24 -8.64 -7.35
CA ILE A 255 -16.36 -8.69 -6.39
C ILE A 255 -15.89 -8.23 -5.01
N PRO A 256 -16.50 -7.22 -4.36
CA PRO A 256 -16.21 -6.89 -2.97
C PRO A 256 -16.39 -8.09 -2.04
N ILE A 257 -15.47 -8.30 -1.10
CA ILE A 257 -15.64 -9.30 -0.03
C ILE A 257 -16.96 -9.06 0.73
N GLN A 258 -17.36 -7.80 0.92
CA GLN A 258 -18.65 -7.43 1.52
C GLN A 258 -19.87 -7.93 0.74
N GLU A 259 -19.80 -8.02 -0.60
CA GLU A 259 -20.93 -8.49 -1.40
C GLU A 259 -21.14 -9.99 -1.24
N LEU A 260 -20.04 -10.75 -1.17
CA LEU A 260 -20.06 -12.17 -0.83
C LEU A 260 -20.60 -12.38 0.60
N GLN A 261 -20.21 -11.51 1.54
CA GLN A 261 -20.72 -11.53 2.93
C GLN A 261 -22.22 -11.26 3.04
N LYS A 262 -22.76 -10.25 2.33
CA LYS A 262 -24.22 -10.01 2.24
C LYS A 262 -24.98 -11.25 1.77
N ASN A 263 -24.38 -11.99 0.83
CA ASN A 263 -24.93 -13.20 0.23
C ASN A 263 -24.55 -14.50 0.99
N GLY A 264 -24.10 -14.37 2.25
CA GLY A 264 -23.97 -15.47 3.21
C GLY A 264 -22.61 -16.17 3.27
N TRP A 265 -21.61 -15.72 2.49
CA TRP A 265 -20.24 -16.25 2.58
C TRP A 265 -19.47 -15.66 3.78
N LYS A 266 -18.63 -16.48 4.41
CA LYS A 266 -17.77 -16.07 5.54
C LYS A 266 -16.31 -16.44 5.29
N ALA A 267 -15.42 -15.46 5.31
CA ALA A 267 -13.98 -15.72 5.24
C ALA A 267 -13.51 -16.49 6.49
N LYS A 268 -12.57 -17.41 6.32
CA LYS A 268 -11.86 -18.06 7.44
C LYS A 268 -10.69 -17.22 7.96
N LEU A 269 -10.10 -16.40 7.08
CA LEU A 269 -9.11 -15.40 7.45
C LEU A 269 -9.80 -14.21 8.13
N ASP A 270 -9.11 -13.58 9.08
CA ASP A 270 -9.66 -12.47 9.85
C ASP A 270 -10.04 -11.29 8.92
N PRO A 271 -11.28 -10.75 8.99
CA PRO A 271 -11.72 -9.63 8.15
C PRO A 271 -10.87 -8.37 8.29
N ASP A 272 -10.12 -8.22 9.38
CA ASP A 272 -9.22 -7.10 9.65
C ASP A 272 -7.74 -7.40 9.34
N THR A 273 -7.44 -8.56 8.75
CA THR A 273 -6.12 -8.83 8.15
C THR A 273 -5.80 -7.79 7.07
N ILE A 274 -4.69 -7.06 7.21
CA ILE A 274 -4.25 -6.07 6.22
C ILE A 274 -3.65 -6.78 5.00
N ILE A 275 -4.20 -6.50 3.83
CA ILE A 275 -3.64 -6.89 2.52
C ILE A 275 -2.79 -5.71 2.01
N PRO A 276 -1.51 -5.92 1.60
CA PRO A 276 -0.64 -4.81 1.20
C PRO A 276 -1.15 -3.99 0.00
N ALA A 277 -0.60 -2.80 -0.19
CA ALA A 277 -0.97 -1.90 -1.28
C ALA A 277 -0.81 -2.58 -2.65
N ARG A 278 -1.83 -2.44 -3.52
CA ARG A 278 -1.86 -3.03 -4.88
C ARG A 278 -1.48 -4.52 -4.94
N SER A 279 -1.72 -5.26 -3.85
CA SER A 279 -1.24 -6.63 -3.65
C SER A 279 -2.37 -7.64 -3.52
N HIS A 280 -2.03 -8.92 -3.51
CA HIS A 280 -2.95 -10.05 -3.54
C HIS A 280 -2.76 -10.99 -2.34
N ALA A 281 -3.86 -11.58 -1.89
CA ALA A 281 -3.88 -12.77 -1.05
C ALA A 281 -4.38 -13.96 -1.89
N TYR A 282 -3.54 -14.98 -2.04
CA TYR A 282 -3.94 -16.23 -2.68
C TYR A 282 -4.71 -17.12 -1.70
N GLU A 283 -5.57 -17.98 -2.26
CA GLU A 283 -6.27 -19.06 -1.53
C GLU A 283 -7.10 -18.61 -0.31
N VAL A 284 -7.68 -17.40 -0.34
CA VAL A 284 -8.60 -16.97 0.72
C VAL A 284 -9.83 -17.88 0.71
N GLU A 285 -10.04 -18.60 1.82
CA GLU A 285 -11.17 -19.53 1.95
C GLU A 285 -12.42 -18.81 2.48
N LEU A 286 -13.46 -18.79 1.66
CA LEU A 286 -14.83 -18.37 1.97
C LEU A 286 -15.68 -19.62 2.23
N THR A 287 -16.61 -19.55 3.18
CA THR A 287 -17.49 -20.68 3.57
C THR A 287 -18.96 -20.30 3.56
N LYS A 288 -19.81 -21.20 3.07
CA LYS A 288 -21.28 -21.06 3.05
C LYS A 288 -21.93 -22.44 2.95
N ASN A 289 -22.90 -22.75 3.81
CA ASN A 289 -23.67 -24.01 3.75
C ASN A 289 -22.79 -25.28 3.62
N ASN A 290 -21.70 -25.36 4.39
CA ASN A 290 -20.65 -26.39 4.35
C ASN A 290 -19.82 -26.48 3.04
N GLN A 291 -20.11 -25.68 2.02
CA GLN A 291 -19.21 -25.46 0.87
C GLN A 291 -18.02 -24.59 1.31
N THR A 292 -16.84 -24.83 0.73
CA THR A 292 -15.67 -23.94 0.81
C THR A 292 -15.32 -23.48 -0.60
N LEU A 293 -15.16 -22.17 -0.77
CA LEU A 293 -14.77 -21.48 -1.99
C LEU A 293 -13.36 -20.91 -1.77
N ARG A 294 -12.41 -21.27 -2.63
CA ARG A 294 -11.06 -20.69 -2.66
C ARG A 294 -10.99 -19.62 -3.74
N VAL A 295 -10.51 -18.45 -3.39
CA VAL A 295 -10.42 -17.29 -4.30
C VAL A 295 -9.11 -16.54 -4.15
N PRO A 296 -8.53 -16.02 -5.26
CA PRO A 296 -7.60 -14.92 -5.19
C PRO A 296 -8.36 -13.64 -4.77
N VAL A 297 -7.77 -12.90 -3.85
CA VAL A 297 -8.25 -11.59 -3.38
C VAL A 297 -7.20 -10.54 -3.72
N MET A 298 -7.64 -9.39 -4.20
CA MET A 298 -6.83 -8.24 -4.58
C MET A 298 -7.22 -7.02 -3.74
N ASN A 299 -6.21 -6.30 -3.27
CA ASN A 299 -6.35 -4.94 -2.78
C ASN A 299 -6.11 -3.96 -3.95
N TYR A 300 -7.14 -3.20 -4.34
CA TYR A 300 -7.02 -2.19 -5.39
C TYR A 300 -6.58 -0.81 -4.90
N SER A 301 -6.44 -0.60 -3.59
CA SER A 301 -5.94 0.64 -3.00
C SER A 301 -4.43 0.81 -3.22
N ILE A 302 -3.98 2.06 -3.36
CA ILE A 302 -2.55 2.43 -3.27
C ILE A 302 -1.99 2.30 -1.84
N TYR A 303 -2.82 1.91 -0.87
CA TYR A 303 -2.48 1.72 0.54
C TYR A 303 -2.87 0.32 1.04
N GLY A 304 -2.37 -0.11 2.21
CA GLY A 304 -2.70 -1.41 2.80
C GLY A 304 -4.11 -1.44 3.39
N ALA A 305 -4.97 -2.36 2.94
CA ALA A 305 -6.39 -2.36 3.30
C ALA A 305 -6.82 -3.65 4.03
N PRO A 306 -7.68 -3.56 5.05
CA PRO A 306 -8.36 -4.73 5.65
C PRO A 306 -9.05 -5.64 4.62
N LEU A 307 -8.96 -6.95 4.81
CA LEU A 307 -9.58 -7.98 3.96
C LEU A 307 -11.06 -7.72 3.68
N LYS A 308 -11.81 -7.19 4.65
CA LYS A 308 -13.24 -6.83 4.54
C LYS A 308 -13.53 -5.71 3.53
N TYR A 309 -12.53 -4.99 3.03
CA TYR A 309 -12.67 -4.00 1.95
C TYR A 309 -12.04 -4.47 0.63
N CYS A 310 -11.27 -5.55 0.65
CA CYS A 310 -10.64 -6.12 -0.53
C CYS A 310 -11.64 -6.84 -1.44
N PHE A 311 -11.18 -7.25 -2.63
CA PHE A 311 -12.01 -7.75 -3.72
C PHE A 311 -11.55 -9.12 -4.20
N VAL A 312 -12.48 -10.03 -4.45
CA VAL A 312 -12.23 -11.24 -5.23
C VAL A 312 -12.03 -10.88 -6.70
N ASN A 313 -10.84 -11.10 -7.24
CA ASN A 313 -10.52 -10.83 -8.65
C ASN A 313 -10.62 -12.08 -9.54
N GLY A 314 -10.99 -13.23 -9.00
CA GLY A 314 -11.33 -14.41 -9.81
C GLY A 314 -12.08 -15.49 -9.05
N ILE A 315 -12.79 -16.36 -9.78
CA ILE A 315 -13.40 -17.57 -9.26
C ILE A 315 -12.59 -18.79 -9.72
N ILE A 316 -12.34 -19.73 -8.80
CA ILE A 316 -11.67 -21.00 -9.09
C ILE A 316 -12.60 -22.15 -8.69
N TYR A 317 -12.92 -23.01 -9.64
CA TYR A 317 -13.55 -24.32 -9.45
C TYR A 317 -12.50 -25.42 -9.66
N SER A 318 -12.49 -26.44 -8.83
CA SER A 318 -11.60 -27.60 -8.97
C SER A 318 -12.23 -28.83 -8.33
N ASP A 319 -12.54 -29.88 -9.10
CA ASP A 319 -12.97 -31.17 -8.57
C ASP A 319 -11.72 -31.98 -8.14
N PRO A 320 -11.55 -32.39 -6.86
CA PRO A 320 -12.50 -32.33 -5.75
C PRO A 320 -12.27 -31.21 -4.71
N ASP A 321 -11.21 -30.41 -4.86
CA ASP A 321 -10.70 -29.51 -3.80
C ASP A 321 -11.52 -28.22 -3.56
N CYS A 322 -12.29 -27.77 -4.55
CA CYS A 322 -13.10 -26.55 -4.53
C CYS A 322 -14.37 -26.76 -5.36
N ILE A 323 -15.31 -27.56 -4.82
CA ILE A 323 -16.61 -27.83 -5.44
C ILE A 323 -17.63 -26.78 -4.96
N VAL A 324 -18.04 -25.90 -5.88
CA VAL A 324 -19.08 -24.90 -5.70
C VAL A 324 -19.90 -24.81 -7.00
N SER A 325 -21.22 -24.63 -6.89
CA SER A 325 -22.06 -24.49 -8.08
C SER A 325 -21.85 -23.14 -8.77
N PHE A 326 -21.62 -23.16 -10.09
CA PHE A 326 -21.46 -21.96 -10.91
C PHE A 326 -22.26 -22.02 -12.22
N GLU A 327 -22.56 -20.85 -12.79
CA GLU A 327 -23.07 -20.66 -14.15
C GLU A 327 -22.31 -19.49 -14.79
N LEU A 328 -21.66 -19.75 -15.92
CA LEU A 328 -20.94 -18.80 -16.76
C LEU A 328 -21.84 -18.33 -17.93
N PRO A 329 -21.45 -17.25 -18.66
CA PRO A 329 -22.10 -16.80 -19.89
C PRO A 329 -22.55 -17.94 -20.82
N LYS A 330 -23.72 -17.76 -21.44
CA LYS A 330 -24.41 -18.80 -22.25
C LYS A 330 -24.75 -20.12 -21.54
N GLY A 331 -24.70 -20.16 -20.20
CA GLY A 331 -25.22 -21.28 -19.39
C GLY A 331 -24.24 -22.44 -19.20
N ILE A 332 -22.94 -22.20 -19.28
CA ILE A 332 -21.92 -23.22 -18.97
C ILE A 332 -21.82 -23.43 -17.44
N THR A 333 -21.84 -24.69 -17.01
CA THR A 333 -21.91 -25.14 -15.60
C THR A 333 -20.94 -26.31 -15.35
N THR A 334 -20.87 -26.81 -14.10
CA THR A 334 -20.07 -28.01 -13.75
C THR A 334 -20.37 -29.24 -14.61
N GLU A 335 -21.63 -29.42 -15.01
CA GLU A 335 -22.06 -30.57 -15.85
C GLU A 335 -21.83 -30.37 -17.36
N SER A 336 -21.25 -29.24 -17.79
CA SER A 336 -21.03 -28.96 -19.22
C SER A 336 -19.92 -29.83 -19.83
N THR A 337 -20.11 -30.21 -21.08
CA THR A 337 -19.13 -30.97 -21.87
C THR A 337 -18.19 -30.07 -22.67
N LEU A 338 -17.08 -30.64 -23.15
CA LEU A 338 -16.12 -29.97 -24.03
C LEU A 338 -16.79 -29.37 -25.27
N ASP A 339 -17.68 -30.13 -25.92
CA ASP A 339 -18.40 -29.70 -27.12
C ASP A 339 -19.37 -28.54 -26.81
N GLN A 340 -19.99 -28.50 -25.64
CA GLN A 340 -20.86 -27.39 -25.22
C GLN A 340 -20.06 -26.10 -24.99
N VAL A 341 -18.87 -26.20 -24.37
CA VAL A 341 -17.99 -25.03 -24.16
C VAL A 341 -17.46 -24.50 -25.49
N LEU A 342 -17.03 -25.38 -26.40
CA LEU A 342 -16.61 -24.99 -27.75
C LEU A 342 -17.76 -24.41 -28.58
N ALA A 343 -18.98 -24.92 -28.45
CA ALA A 343 -20.17 -24.36 -29.12
C ALA A 343 -20.60 -23.00 -28.53
N ALA A 344 -20.41 -22.79 -27.22
CA ALA A 344 -20.73 -21.54 -26.55
C ALA A 344 -19.73 -20.42 -26.91
N TYR A 345 -18.43 -20.69 -26.82
CA TYR A 345 -17.38 -19.66 -26.88
C TYR A 345 -16.54 -19.68 -28.16
N GLY A 346 -16.66 -20.72 -28.97
CA GLY A 346 -15.87 -20.90 -30.19
C GLY A 346 -14.44 -21.36 -29.92
N GLU A 347 -13.57 -21.11 -30.91
CA GLU A 347 -12.15 -21.49 -30.88
C GLU A 347 -11.39 -20.70 -29.79
N PRO A 348 -10.71 -21.35 -28.83
CA PRO A 348 -9.97 -20.69 -27.77
C PRO A 348 -8.64 -20.10 -28.27
N SER A 349 -8.08 -19.17 -27.48
CA SER A 349 -6.81 -18.51 -27.74
C SER A 349 -5.60 -19.47 -27.64
N SER A 350 -5.69 -20.50 -26.80
CA SER A 350 -4.84 -21.69 -26.87
C SER A 350 -5.57 -22.94 -26.33
N LYS A 351 -5.12 -24.13 -26.73
CA LYS A 351 -5.72 -25.40 -26.32
C LYS A 351 -4.71 -26.55 -26.27
N GLU A 352 -4.89 -27.45 -25.31
CA GLU A 352 -4.14 -28.71 -25.18
C GLU A 352 -5.12 -29.90 -25.12
N PHE A 353 -4.76 -31.02 -25.75
CA PHE A 353 -5.58 -32.24 -25.80
C PHE A 353 -4.73 -33.51 -25.67
N SER A 354 -5.25 -34.49 -24.93
CA SER A 354 -4.76 -35.86 -24.85
C SER A 354 -5.93 -36.85 -24.75
N GLN A 355 -5.67 -38.15 -24.53
CA GLN A 355 -6.73 -39.16 -24.43
C GLN A 355 -7.67 -38.99 -23.22
N GLU A 356 -7.18 -38.44 -22.10
CA GLU A 356 -7.96 -38.28 -20.87
C GLU A 356 -8.05 -36.82 -20.38
N TYR A 357 -7.49 -35.85 -21.11
CA TYR A 357 -7.40 -34.45 -20.67
C TYR A 357 -7.58 -33.46 -21.82
N ALA A 358 -8.30 -32.38 -21.56
CA ALA A 358 -8.41 -31.21 -22.44
C ALA A 358 -8.28 -29.92 -21.62
N SER A 359 -7.58 -28.92 -22.12
CA SER A 359 -7.52 -27.57 -21.55
C SER A 359 -7.79 -26.53 -22.62
N LEU A 360 -8.70 -25.60 -22.34
CA LEU A 360 -9.08 -24.48 -23.21
C LEU A 360 -8.77 -23.17 -22.50
N VAL A 361 -8.05 -22.27 -23.16
CA VAL A 361 -7.71 -20.93 -22.62
C VAL A 361 -8.28 -19.85 -23.53
N TYR A 362 -9.21 -19.06 -23.01
CA TYR A 362 -9.79 -17.88 -23.64
C TYR A 362 -9.13 -16.62 -23.06
N LYS A 363 -8.60 -15.77 -23.93
CA LYS A 363 -7.95 -14.49 -23.62
C LYS A 363 -8.08 -13.53 -24.79
N ASP A 364 -8.21 -12.24 -24.53
CA ASP A 364 -7.92 -11.23 -25.55
C ASP A 364 -6.42 -11.26 -25.93
N LYS A 365 -6.08 -10.84 -27.14
CA LYS A 365 -4.74 -10.95 -27.72
C LYS A 365 -3.80 -9.82 -27.32
N SER A 366 -4.31 -8.83 -26.59
CA SER A 366 -3.64 -7.57 -26.26
C SER A 366 -3.08 -7.50 -24.84
N ASP A 367 -3.50 -8.36 -23.91
CA ASP A 367 -3.21 -8.15 -22.48
C ASP A 367 -3.11 -9.44 -21.63
N ASN A 368 -2.40 -9.33 -20.50
CA ASN A 368 -2.21 -10.42 -19.52
C ASN A 368 -3.09 -10.28 -18.26
N THR A 369 -3.96 -9.26 -18.21
CA THR A 369 -4.84 -8.93 -17.06
C THR A 369 -5.89 -9.98 -16.70
N HIS A 370 -6.20 -10.90 -17.60
CA HIS A 370 -7.24 -11.90 -17.41
C HIS A 370 -6.83 -13.30 -17.83
N LEU A 371 -7.41 -14.29 -17.16
CA LEU A 371 -7.24 -15.71 -17.45
C LEU A 371 -8.60 -16.39 -17.37
N ILE A 372 -9.00 -17.04 -18.47
CA ILE A 372 -10.21 -17.83 -18.55
C ILE A 372 -9.79 -19.20 -19.04
N GLN A 373 -9.62 -20.14 -18.11
CA GLN A 373 -9.12 -21.49 -18.35
C GLN A 373 -10.18 -22.48 -17.92
N ILE A 374 -10.55 -23.40 -18.82
CA ILE A 374 -11.56 -24.45 -18.59
C ILE A 374 -10.92 -25.78 -18.96
N GLU A 375 -10.90 -26.71 -18.02
CA GLU A 375 -10.28 -28.02 -18.22
C GLU A 375 -11.24 -29.17 -18.00
N PHE A 376 -10.94 -30.28 -18.67
CA PHE A 376 -11.71 -31.50 -18.59
C PHE A 376 -10.78 -32.68 -18.31
N GLU A 377 -11.08 -33.48 -17.28
CA GLU A 377 -10.53 -34.82 -17.13
C GLU A 377 -11.60 -35.87 -17.49
N LYS A 378 -11.24 -36.83 -18.34
CA LYS A 378 -12.10 -37.96 -18.78
C LYS A 378 -13.47 -37.52 -19.33
N GLY A 379 -13.51 -36.36 -19.97
CA GLY A 379 -14.71 -35.78 -20.57
C GLY A 379 -15.63 -35.02 -19.61
N LYS A 380 -15.29 -34.95 -18.32
CA LYS A 380 -15.97 -34.10 -17.32
C LYS A 380 -15.18 -32.82 -17.11
N LEU A 381 -15.87 -31.69 -16.92
CA LEU A 381 -15.24 -30.44 -16.51
C LEU A 381 -14.66 -30.62 -15.10
N SER A 382 -13.34 -30.45 -14.97
CA SER A 382 -12.57 -30.69 -13.75
C SER A 382 -12.07 -29.40 -13.10
N TYR A 383 -11.79 -28.36 -13.90
CA TYR A 383 -11.23 -27.10 -13.42
C TYR A 383 -11.78 -25.91 -14.21
N VAL A 384 -12.02 -24.79 -13.51
CA VAL A 384 -12.20 -23.47 -14.12
C VAL A 384 -11.43 -22.44 -13.33
N ALA A 385 -10.62 -21.63 -14.01
CA ALA A 385 -10.18 -20.33 -13.52
C ALA A 385 -10.86 -19.23 -14.35
N TYR A 386 -11.60 -18.34 -13.69
CA TYR A 386 -12.24 -17.19 -14.31
C TYR A 386 -11.78 -15.94 -13.57
N ILE A 387 -10.71 -15.31 -14.07
CA ILE A 387 -9.91 -14.28 -13.37
C ILE A 387 -9.83 -13.01 -14.21
N TYR A 388 -10.05 -11.86 -13.57
CA TYR A 388 -9.98 -10.52 -14.17
C TYR A 388 -9.35 -9.50 -13.21
N THR A 389 -8.25 -8.90 -13.64
CA THR A 389 -7.53 -7.86 -12.91
C THR A 389 -7.56 -6.56 -13.73
N PRO A 390 -8.38 -5.55 -13.38
CA PRO A 390 -8.51 -4.31 -14.16
C PRO A 390 -7.18 -3.59 -14.47
N GLU A 391 -7.07 -2.97 -15.65
CA GLU A 391 -5.86 -2.23 -16.11
C GLU A 391 -5.47 -1.00 -15.27
N VAL A 392 -6.23 -0.63 -14.23
CA VAL A 392 -5.97 0.51 -13.34
C VAL A 392 -4.79 0.25 -12.39
N LEU A 393 -3.81 -0.54 -12.84
CA LEU A 393 -2.71 -1.20 -12.10
C LEU A 393 -1.39 -1.18 -12.90
N LYS A 394 -1.30 -0.38 -13.96
CA LYS A 394 -0.10 -0.13 -14.78
C LYS A 394 0.50 1.24 -14.44
#